data_AF-A0A1I3UGF3-F1
#
_entry.id   AF-A0A1I3UGF3-F1
#
_cell.length_a   1.000
_cell.length_b   1.000
_cell.length_c   1.000
_cell.angle_alpha   90.00
_cell.angle_beta   90.00
_cell.angle_gamma   90.00
#
_symmetry.space_group_name_H-M   'P 1'
#
loop_
_entity.id
_entity.type
_entity.pdbx_description
1 polymer ?
#
loop_
_entity_poly.entity_id
_entity_poly.type
_entity_poly.pdbx_seq_one_letter_code
_entity_poly.pdbx_strand_id
1 'polypeptide(L)'
;MKLKPTVIPPRQDHVEDPEKRFYVMAPRSTKVALENEAFNRGTDLWTLSGAVLQAWLAAGCPDYGFAPDQPPVSDNPPSSPSPSQLAHDQGDKA
;
A
#
# COMPACT_ATOMS: atom_id res chain seq x y z
N MET A 1 43.97 -16.15 1.08
CA MET A 1 42.78 -15.27 1.06
C MET A 1 41.66 -16.03 0.35
N LYS A 2 40.56 -16.39 1.04
CA LYS A 2 39.43 -17.12 0.43
C LYS A 2 38.39 -16.12 -0.05
N LEU A 3 38.19 -16.05 -1.37
CA LEU A 3 37.14 -15.25 -2.00
C LEU A 3 35.78 -15.84 -1.61
N LYS A 4 34.92 -15.03 -0.99
CA LYS A 4 33.53 -15.42 -0.73
C LYS A 4 32.83 -15.56 -2.09
N PRO A 5 32.22 -16.71 -2.41
CA PRO A 5 31.44 -16.80 -3.63
C PRO A 5 30.25 -15.86 -3.48
N THR A 6 30.15 -14.89 -4.39
CA THR A 6 28.94 -14.09 -4.56
C THR A 6 27.88 -15.01 -5.16
N VAL A 7 27.19 -15.75 -4.30
CA VAL A 7 26.05 -16.58 -4.69
C VAL A 7 24.91 -15.61 -4.97
N ILE A 8 24.73 -15.26 -6.23
CA ILE A 8 23.53 -14.53 -6.69
C ILE A 8 22.35 -15.45 -6.42
N PRO A 9 21.32 -15.02 -5.67
CA PRO A 9 20.14 -15.83 -5.41
C PRO A 9 19.49 -16.26 -6.74
N PRO A 10 19.03 -17.51 -6.87
CA PRO A 10 18.31 -17.95 -8.05
C PRO A 10 17.08 -17.06 -8.27
N ARG A 11 16.79 -16.73 -9.53
CA ARG A 11 15.55 -16.02 -9.88
C ARG A 11 14.38 -16.89 -9.42
N GLN A 12 13.49 -16.32 -8.63
CA GLN A 12 12.25 -17.00 -8.28
C GLN A 12 11.33 -16.93 -9.50
N ASP A 13 10.98 -18.09 -10.04
CA ASP A 13 10.03 -18.22 -11.17
C ASP A 13 8.59 -17.92 -10.75
N HIS A 14 8.32 -17.86 -9.44
CA HIS A 14 7.01 -17.54 -8.88
C HIS A 14 7.13 -16.32 -7.97
N VAL A 15 6.69 -15.17 -8.48
CA VAL A 15 6.48 -13.98 -7.66
C VAL A 15 5.09 -14.15 -7.05
N GLU A 16 5.02 -14.26 -5.72
CA GLU A 16 3.74 -14.23 -5.02
C GLU A 16 3.04 -12.88 -5.29
N ASP A 17 1.76 -12.92 -5.69
CA ASP A 17 0.90 -11.75 -5.82
C ASP A 17 -0.19 -11.75 -4.73
N PRO A 18 0.19 -11.51 -3.46
CA PRO A 18 -0.77 -11.50 -2.36
C PRO A 18 -1.63 -10.23 -2.41
N GLU A 19 -2.87 -10.34 -1.93
CA GLU A 19 -3.73 -9.17 -1.72
C GLU A 19 -3.03 -8.13 -0.84
N LYS A 20 -2.85 -6.91 -1.36
CA LYS A 20 -2.28 -5.79 -0.64
C LYS A 20 -3.28 -4.65 -0.54
N ARG A 21 -3.42 -4.11 0.68
CA ARG A 21 -4.18 -2.89 0.92
C ARG A 21 -3.29 -1.69 0.64
N PHE A 22 -3.79 -0.77 -0.18
CA PHE A 22 -3.16 0.52 -0.41
C PHE A 22 -4.17 1.63 -0.14
N TYR A 23 -3.66 2.76 0.39
CA TYR A 23 -4.48 3.90 0.75
C TYR A 23 -4.52 4.88 -0.44
N VAL A 24 -5.72 5.30 -0.80
CA VAL A 24 -5.95 6.29 -1.87
C VAL A 24 -6.61 7.52 -1.29
N MET A 25 -6.23 8.69 -1.81
CA MET A 25 -6.94 9.93 -1.52
C MET A 25 -8.02 10.14 -2.58
N ALA A 26 -9.24 10.43 -2.13
CA ALA A 26 -10.35 10.78 -3.00
C ALA A 26 -11.29 11.75 -2.27
N PRO A 27 -12.10 12.54 -3.01
CA PRO A 27 -13.19 13.29 -2.41
C PRO A 27 -14.12 12.39 -1.60
N ARG A 28 -14.68 12.93 -0.51
CA ARG A 28 -15.63 12.18 0.34
C ARG A 28 -16.82 11.64 -0.45
N SER A 29 -17.31 12.40 -1.43
CA SER A 29 -18.41 12.00 -2.31
C SER A 29 -18.10 10.70 -3.07
N THR A 30 -16.87 10.54 -3.55
CA THR A 30 -16.42 9.32 -4.24
C THR A 30 -16.46 8.10 -3.32
N LYS A 31 -16.00 8.26 -2.06
CA LYS A 31 -16.06 7.18 -1.07
C LYS A 31 -17.51 6.74 -0.80
N VAL A 32 -18.42 7.70 -0.61
CA VAL A 32 -19.84 7.41 -0.37
C VAL A 32 -20.48 6.71 -1.56
N ALA A 33 -20.17 7.14 -2.79
CA ALA A 33 -20.66 6.48 -3.99
C ALA A 33 -20.20 5.02 -4.09
N LEU A 34 -18.92 4.74 -3.78
CA LEU A 34 -18.38 3.39 -3.75
C LEU A 34 -19.00 2.53 -2.64
N GLU A 35 -19.24 3.09 -1.45
CA GLU A 35 -19.90 2.39 -0.34
C GLU A 35 -21.33 1.98 -0.71
N ASN A 36 -22.09 2.89 -1.33
CA ASN A 36 -23.43 2.58 -1.81
C ASN A 36 -23.42 1.50 -2.90
N GLU A 37 -22.47 1.56 -3.83
CA GLU A 37 -22.35 0.57 -4.88
C GLU A 37 -21.96 -0.82 -4.34
N ALA A 38 -21.04 -0.86 -3.37
CA ALA A 38 -20.66 -2.09 -2.68
C ALA A 38 -21.86 -2.72 -1.97
N PHE A 39 -22.63 -1.89 -1.25
CA PHE A 39 -23.87 -2.32 -0.60
C PHE A 39 -24.88 -2.89 -1.60
N ASN A 40 -25.14 -2.18 -2.70
CA ASN A 40 -26.08 -2.62 -3.74
C ASN A 40 -25.68 -3.96 -4.38
N ARG A 41 -24.38 -4.25 -4.44
CA ARG A 41 -23.83 -5.49 -5.00
C ARG A 41 -23.65 -6.60 -3.97
N GLY A 42 -23.91 -6.34 -2.69
CA GLY A 42 -23.67 -7.29 -1.60
C GLY A 42 -22.19 -7.67 -1.43
N THR A 43 -21.28 -6.74 -1.72
CA THR A 43 -19.83 -6.92 -1.53
C THR A 43 -19.29 -5.86 -0.57
N ASP A 44 -18.06 -6.01 -0.10
CA ASP A 44 -17.42 -4.99 0.71
C ASP A 44 -16.68 -3.97 -0.15
N LEU A 45 -16.39 -2.82 0.48
CA LEU A 45 -15.74 -1.70 -0.18
C LEU A 45 -14.35 -2.05 -0.73
N TRP A 46 -13.59 -2.94 -0.06
CA TRP A 46 -12.23 -3.28 -0.45
C TRP A 46 -12.23 -4.12 -1.72
N THR A 47 -13.07 -5.16 -1.77
CA THR A 47 -13.21 -6.00 -2.96
C THR A 47 -13.71 -5.21 -4.16
N LEU A 48 -14.74 -4.37 -3.99
CA LEU A 48 -15.24 -3.54 -5.09
C LEU A 48 -14.17 -2.55 -5.58
N SER A 49 -13.52 -1.83 -4.65
CA SER A 49 -12.50 -0.84 -5.01
C SER A 49 -11.31 -1.49 -5.72
N GLY A 50 -10.87 -2.66 -5.26
CA GLY A 50 -9.82 -3.44 -5.91
C GLY A 50 -10.19 -3.81 -7.35
N ALA A 51 -11.40 -4.34 -7.57
CA ALA A 51 -11.87 -4.70 -8.90
C ALA A 51 -11.98 -3.49 -9.84
N VAL A 52 -12.48 -2.35 -9.33
CA VAL A 52 -12.57 -1.10 -10.10
C VAL A 52 -11.19 -0.62 -10.54
N LEU A 53 -10.21 -0.64 -9.63
CA LEU A 53 -8.85 -0.19 -9.93
C LEU A 53 -8.13 -1.15 -10.88
N GLN A 54 -8.31 -2.46 -10.71
CA GLN A 54 -7.77 -3.45 -11.64
C GLN A 54 -8.35 -3.27 -13.05
N ALA A 55 -9.67 -3.08 -13.16
CA ALA A 55 -10.32 -2.84 -14.44
C ALA A 55 -9.83 -1.53 -15.11
N TRP A 56 -9.66 -0.47 -14.31
CA TRP A 56 -9.13 0.80 -14.79
C TRP A 56 -7.67 0.68 -15.28
N LEU A 57 -6.79 -0.02 -14.55
CA LEU A 57 -5.42 -0.27 -14.98
C LEU A 57 -5.37 -1.13 -16.25
N ALA A 58 -6.20 -2.17 -16.33
CA ALA A 58 -6.28 -3.05 -17.50
C ALA A 58 -6.78 -2.32 -18.76
N ALA A 59 -7.58 -1.27 -18.60
CA ALA A 59 -8.06 -0.44 -19.72
C ALA A 59 -7.00 0.53 -20.26
N GLY A 60 -5.84 0.65 -19.61
CA GLY A 60 -4.81 1.64 -19.91
C GLY A 60 -5.15 2.97 -19.23
N CYS A 61 -4.49 3.22 -18.08
CA CYS A 61 -4.64 4.44 -17.31
C CYS A 61 -4.39 5.68 -18.20
N PRO A 62 -5.38 6.57 -18.38
CA PRO A 62 -5.18 7.84 -19.08
C PRO A 62 -4.05 8.65 -18.45
N ASP A 63 -3.34 9.43 -19.25
CA ASP A 63 -2.42 10.42 -18.69
C ASP A 63 -3.24 11.55 -18.05
N TYR A 64 -3.34 11.54 -16.72
CA TYR A 64 -4.06 12.56 -15.97
C TYR A 64 -3.23 13.82 -15.73
N GLY A 65 -2.09 13.98 -16.40
CA GLY A 65 -1.23 15.13 -16.24
C GLY A 65 -0.72 15.24 -14.81
N PHE A 66 -0.28 14.10 -14.24
CA PHE A 66 0.38 14.08 -12.94
C PHE A 66 1.48 15.15 -12.97
N ALA A 67 1.39 16.13 -12.07
CA ALA A 67 2.24 17.30 -12.12
C ALA A 67 3.72 16.87 -12.12
N PRO A 68 4.57 17.45 -12.97
CA PRO A 68 6.00 17.16 -12.96
C PRO A 68 6.66 17.50 -11.61
N ASP A 69 6.00 18.32 -10.79
CA ASP A 69 6.44 18.70 -9.44
C ASP A 69 5.97 17.74 -8.32
N GLN A 70 5.34 16.60 -8.65
CA GLN A 70 5.07 15.60 -7.63
C GLN A 70 6.42 15.04 -7.14
N PRO A 71 6.75 15.13 -5.84
CA PRO A 71 8.00 14.60 -5.33
C PRO A 71 8.06 13.10 -5.66
N PRO A 72 9.24 12.59 -6.06
CA PRO A 72 9.39 11.17 -6.37
C PRO A 72 8.93 10.36 -5.16
N VAL A 73 7.92 9.52 -5.38
CA VAL A 73 7.51 8.54 -4.38
C VAL A 73 8.65 7.55 -4.19
N SER A 74 9.12 7.42 -2.95
CA SER A 74 10.17 6.46 -2.59
C SER A 74 9.72 5.03 -2.93
N ASP A 75 10.52 4.28 -3.68
CA ASP A 75 10.29 2.84 -3.97
C ASP A 75 10.19 1.97 -2.70
N ASN A 76 10.58 2.52 -1.53
CA ASN A 76 10.35 1.94 -0.22
C ASN A 76 9.50 2.89 0.63
N PRO A 77 8.20 2.63 0.87
CA PRO A 77 7.47 3.35 1.89
C PRO A 77 8.10 3.05 3.26
N PRO A 78 8.25 4.04 4.16
CA PRO A 78 8.80 3.78 5.49
C PRO A 78 7.90 2.78 6.23
N SER A 79 8.50 1.71 6.76
CA SER A 79 7.84 0.87 7.75
C SER A 79 7.30 1.78 8.85
N SER A 80 5.98 1.77 9.02
CA SER A 80 5.27 2.57 10.03
C SER A 80 6.04 2.51 11.36
N PRO A 81 6.37 3.65 12.01
CA PRO A 81 7.07 3.60 13.28
C PRO A 81 6.16 2.91 14.30
N SER A 82 6.57 1.73 14.75
CA SER A 82 5.99 1.06 15.91
C SER A 82 5.86 2.07 17.06
N PRO A 83 4.72 2.13 17.78
CA PRO A 83 4.61 3.02 18.93
C PRO A 83 5.68 2.61 19.94
N SER A 84 6.71 3.46 20.07
CA SER A 84 7.76 3.26 21.06
C SER A 84 7.15 3.34 22.45
N GLN A 85 7.50 2.34 23.27
CA GLN A 85 7.06 2.19 24.65
C GLN A 85 7.21 3.51 25.41
N LEU A 86 6.09 4.04 25.90
CA LEU A 86 6.10 5.15 26.85
C LEU A 86 6.81 4.68 28.14
N ALA A 87 7.69 5.55 28.62
CA ALA A 87 8.76 5.30 29.59
C ALA A 87 8.35 4.60 30.89
N HIS A 88 9.27 3.76 31.39
CA HIS A 88 9.43 3.44 32.81
C HIS A 88 9.63 4.75 33.59
N ASP A 89 8.73 5.08 34.50
CA ASP A 89 9.03 5.99 35.61
C ASP A 89 9.10 5.14 36.88
N GLN A 90 10.34 4.79 37.25
CA GLN A 90 10.67 4.18 38.52
C GLN A 90 10.96 5.31 39.51
N GLY A 91 9.95 5.73 40.25
CA GLY A 91 10.08 6.61 41.41
C GLY A 91 9.99 5.80 42.71
N ASP A 92 11.14 5.34 43.20
CA ASP A 92 11.33 4.86 44.57
C ASP A 92 11.87 6.00 45.46
N LYS A 93 11.51 5.95 46.74
CA LYS A 93 11.80 6.85 47.89
C LYS A 93 10.88 8.06 48.05
N ALA A 94 10.31 8.33 49.23
CA ALA A 94 10.69 7.98 50.61
C ALA A 94 9.47 7.64 51.47
#